data_AF-A0A9X3CZ88-F1
#
_entry.id   AF-A0A9X3CZ88-F1
#
_cell.length_a   1.000
_cell.length_b   1.000
_cell.length_c   1.000
_cell.angle_alpha   90.00
_cell.angle_beta   90.00
_cell.angle_gamma   90.00
#
_symmetry.space_group_name_H-M   'P 1'
#
loop_
_entity.id
_entity.type
_entity.pdbx_description
1 polymer ?
#
loop_
_entity_poly.entity_id
_entity_poly.type
_entity_poly.pdbx_seq_one_letter_code
_entity_poly.pdbx_strand_id
1 'polypeptide(L)'
;MIKWFAAFVGFMFYGIRGAILGFIIGSLIDALTNRKGGFTISNEEERVTPGDFELHLLTLSAIVIKADGQVSQKEMDYVRNYFVQAYGKDRANAVFRTFNEVVKDRELDERRISAFLAARTQYAARLQIVHFLFSIANADGNVSQAEAGKIRQIAGHLRIGAKDFESLYAMFFKTTDNAYKILEIDKSATDAEVKKAFRTMAKKYHPDKIQHMDEAYIKGAEEKFRKVQEAYEQIQKGRGF
;
A
#
# COMPACT_ATOMS: atom_id res chain seq x y z
N MET A 1 19.04 -11.46 19.52
CA MET A 1 19.80 -10.22 19.83
C MET A 1 19.65 -9.19 18.72
N ILE A 2 19.38 -9.64 17.49
CA ILE A 2 19.30 -8.80 16.30
C ILE A 2 18.05 -7.91 16.33
N LYS A 3 16.96 -8.33 16.99
CA LYS A 3 15.75 -7.51 17.17
C LYS A 3 15.98 -6.18 17.89
N TRP A 4 16.82 -6.16 18.92
CA TRP A 4 17.11 -4.94 19.68
C TRP A 4 18.08 -4.02 18.94
N PHE A 5 19.04 -4.60 18.23
CA PHE A 5 19.96 -3.86 17.37
C PHE A 5 19.23 -3.20 16.20
N ALA A 6 18.38 -3.95 15.49
CA ALA A 6 17.60 -3.43 14.38
C ALA A 6 16.59 -2.37 14.86
N ALA A 7 15.96 -2.55 16.03
CA ALA A 7 15.12 -1.52 16.66
C ALA A 7 15.90 -0.23 16.96
N PHE A 8 17.12 -0.36 17.49
CA PHE A 8 17.96 0.79 17.78
C PHE A 8 18.39 1.54 16.52
N VAL A 9 18.79 0.80 15.47
CA VAL A 9 19.11 1.39 14.16
C VAL A 9 17.89 2.07 13.56
N GLY A 10 16.73 1.41 13.59
CA GLY A 10 15.48 2.00 13.12
C GLY A 10 15.10 3.28 13.88
N PHE A 11 15.28 3.30 15.21
CA PHE A 11 15.06 4.49 16.03
C PHE A 11 15.93 5.66 15.58
N MET A 12 17.20 5.40 15.30
CA MET A 12 18.20 6.40 14.96
C MET A 12 17.89 7.13 13.64
N PHE A 13 17.23 6.46 12.69
CA PHE A 13 16.90 7.06 11.39
C PHE A 13 15.46 7.58 11.25
N TYR A 14 14.48 6.99 11.97
CA TYR A 14 13.05 7.34 11.80
C TYR A 14 12.29 7.50 13.13
N GLY A 15 13.01 7.71 14.24
CA GLY A 15 12.43 7.86 15.57
C GLY A 15 11.62 6.65 16.01
N ILE A 16 10.61 6.86 16.85
CA ILE A 16 9.81 5.77 17.45
C ILE A 16 9.19 4.83 16.40
N ARG A 17 8.80 5.36 15.23
CA ARG A 17 8.24 4.56 14.12
C ARG A 17 9.28 3.65 13.48
N GLY A 18 10.50 4.15 13.32
CA GLY A 18 11.62 3.35 12.86
C GLY A 18 12.04 2.29 13.86
N ALA A 19 11.96 2.58 15.16
CA ALA A 19 12.27 1.60 16.20
C ALA A 19 11.36 0.37 16.14
N ILE A 20 10.07 0.60 15.88
CA ILE A 20 9.07 -0.45 15.72
C ILE A 20 9.39 -1.29 14.46
N LEU A 21 9.64 -0.65 13.32
CA LEU A 21 10.01 -1.33 12.07
C LEU A 21 11.30 -2.14 12.21
N GLY A 22 12.32 -1.57 12.84
CA GLY A 22 13.58 -2.21 13.12
C GLY A 22 13.44 -3.41 14.04
N PHE A 23 12.63 -3.29 15.10
CA PHE A 23 12.33 -4.41 15.99
C PHE A 23 11.64 -5.56 15.25
N ILE A 24 10.73 -5.23 14.32
CA ILE A 24 10.00 -6.21 13.50
C ILE A 24 10.96 -6.94 12.56
N ILE A 25 11.82 -6.23 11.84
CA ILE A 25 12.81 -6.83 10.94
C ILE A 25 13.79 -7.71 11.73
N GLY A 26 14.31 -7.22 12.84
CA GLY A 26 15.27 -7.99 13.62
C GLY A 26 14.65 -9.16 14.40
N SER A 27 13.34 -9.12 14.72
CA SER A 27 12.62 -10.26 15.30
C SER A 27 12.32 -11.35 14.28
N LEU A 28 12.09 -10.98 13.01
CA LEU A 28 12.03 -11.92 11.89
C LEU A 28 13.37 -12.63 11.68
N ILE A 29 14.49 -11.90 11.74
CA ILE A 29 15.83 -12.48 11.62
C ILE A 29 16.16 -13.38 12.82
N ASP A 30 15.87 -12.94 14.05
CA ASP A 30 16.07 -13.76 15.26
C ASP A 30 15.22 -15.05 15.19
N ALA A 31 13.98 -15.01 14.68
CA ALA A 31 13.11 -16.18 14.54
C ALA A 31 13.61 -17.19 13.50
N LEU A 32 14.21 -16.72 12.41
CA LEU A 32 14.86 -17.57 11.41
C LEU A 32 16.16 -18.20 11.94
N THR A 33 16.89 -17.49 12.81
CA THR A 33 18.18 -17.94 13.33
C THR A 33 18.04 -18.89 14.55
N ASN A 34 16.95 -18.77 15.33
CA ASN A 34 16.72 -19.57 16.55
C ASN A 34 16.10 -20.96 16.34
N ARG A 35 15.81 -21.40 15.10
CA ARG A 35 15.50 -22.82 14.84
C ARG A 35 16.81 -23.62 14.77
N LYS A 36 17.42 -23.88 15.92
CA LYS A 36 18.42 -24.95 16.10
C LYS A 36 17.79 -26.08 16.92
N GLY A 37 17.34 -27.11 16.23
CA GLY A 37 16.87 -28.39 16.78
C GLY A 37 16.64 -29.35 15.61
N GLY A 38 17.46 -30.40 15.54
CA GLY A 38 17.71 -31.19 14.33
C GLY A 38 16.51 -31.90 13.70
N PHE A 39 16.58 -31.99 12.37
CA PHE A 39 15.91 -33.04 11.61
C PHE A 39 16.80 -33.38 10.41
N THR A 40 17.37 -34.57 10.42
CA THR A 40 17.96 -35.20 9.24
C THR A 40 16.82 -35.66 8.36
N ILE A 41 16.52 -34.91 7.30
CA ILE A 41 15.86 -35.45 6.10
C ILE A 41 16.69 -35.07 4.89
N SER A 42 17.16 -36.11 4.22
CA SER A 42 17.68 -36.14 2.87
C SER A 42 16.55 -35.98 1.86
N ASN A 43 16.48 -34.83 1.20
CA ASN A 43 16.49 -34.64 -0.25
C ASN A 43 15.99 -33.23 -0.57
N GLU A 44 16.86 -32.46 -1.25
CA GLU A 44 16.58 -31.25 -2.04
C GLU A 44 15.35 -30.41 -1.66
N GLU A 45 15.47 -29.59 -0.62
CA GLU A 45 14.63 -28.39 -0.50
C GLU A 45 15.52 -27.16 -0.33
N GLU A 46 15.37 -26.23 -1.27
CA GLU A 46 16.02 -24.92 -1.32
C GLU A 46 16.03 -24.26 0.07
N ARG A 47 17.23 -24.11 0.62
CA ARG A 47 17.46 -23.26 1.78
C ARG A 47 17.09 -21.84 1.39
N VAL A 48 15.96 -21.38 1.90
CA VAL A 48 15.49 -20.01 1.68
C VAL A 48 16.49 -19.06 2.32
N THR A 49 17.26 -18.36 1.49
CA THR A 49 18.18 -17.33 1.94
C THR A 49 17.38 -16.06 2.28
N PRO A 50 17.88 -15.17 3.16
CA PRO A 50 17.30 -13.84 3.35
C PRO A 50 17.04 -13.05 2.05
N GLY A 51 17.74 -13.37 0.95
CA GLY A 51 17.46 -12.84 -0.38
C GLY A 51 16.11 -13.29 -0.97
N ASP A 52 15.61 -14.46 -0.58
CA ASP A 52 14.33 -14.97 -1.09
C ASP A 52 13.15 -14.21 -0.50
N PHE A 53 13.17 -13.86 0.79
CA PHE A 53 12.10 -13.02 1.35
C PHE A 53 12.00 -11.66 0.65
N GLU A 54 13.16 -11.02 0.42
CA GLU A 54 13.28 -9.75 -0.29
C GLU A 54 12.76 -9.86 -1.72
N LEU A 55 13.10 -10.95 -2.42
CA LEU A 55 12.63 -11.23 -3.77
C LEU A 55 11.10 -11.46 -3.82
N HIS A 56 10.55 -12.23 -2.88
CA HIS A 56 9.11 -12.47 -2.79
C HIS A 56 8.34 -11.17 -2.47
N LEU A 57 8.86 -10.34 -1.57
CA LEU A 57 8.28 -9.03 -1.25
C LEU A 57 8.30 -8.11 -2.47
N LEU A 58 9.44 -8.01 -3.17
CA LEU A 58 9.57 -7.23 -4.40
C LEU A 58 8.62 -7.74 -5.50
N THR A 59 8.43 -9.06 -5.57
CA THR A 59 7.50 -9.67 -6.53
C THR A 59 6.05 -9.30 -6.23
N LEU A 60 5.62 -9.36 -4.95
CA LEU A 60 4.29 -8.89 -4.57
C LEU A 60 4.10 -7.39 -4.85
N SER A 61 5.12 -6.56 -4.60
CA SER A 61 5.09 -5.14 -4.97
C SER A 61 4.87 -4.96 -6.47
N ALA A 62 5.59 -5.70 -7.32
CA ALA A 62 5.46 -5.60 -8.76
C ALA A 62 4.07 -6.07 -9.26
N ILE A 63 3.46 -7.07 -8.62
CA ILE A 63 2.11 -7.51 -8.94
C ILE A 63 1.08 -6.41 -8.64
N VAL A 64 1.24 -5.70 -7.51
CA VAL A 64 0.36 -4.59 -7.13
C VAL A 64 0.52 -3.40 -8.09
N ILE A 65 1.76 -2.99 -8.37
CA ILE A 65 2.06 -1.88 -9.30
C ILE A 65 1.53 -2.15 -10.72
N LYS A 66 1.43 -3.42 -11.13
CA LYS A 66 0.92 -3.79 -12.46
C LYS A 66 -0.59 -4.02 -12.49
N ALA A 67 -1.29 -3.88 -11.36
CA ALA A 67 -2.69 -4.32 -11.24
C ALA A 67 -3.66 -3.53 -12.12
N ASP A 68 -3.43 -2.23 -12.28
CA ASP A 68 -4.24 -1.32 -13.10
C ASP A 68 -3.74 -1.20 -14.56
N GLY A 69 -2.62 -1.87 -14.89
CA GLY A 69 -1.97 -1.84 -16.20
C GLY A 69 -1.07 -0.61 -16.44
N GLN A 70 -0.98 0.34 -15.50
CA GLN A 70 -0.11 1.52 -15.60
C GLN A 70 0.99 1.46 -14.54
N VAL A 71 2.23 1.30 -15.00
CA VAL A 71 3.38 1.27 -14.07
C VAL A 71 3.76 2.71 -13.68
N SER A 72 3.47 3.10 -12.44
CA SER A 72 3.82 4.42 -11.92
C SER A 72 5.28 4.49 -11.49
N GLN A 73 6.01 5.48 -12.00
CA GLN A 73 7.40 5.73 -11.61
C GLN A 73 7.52 6.07 -10.11
N LYS A 74 6.52 6.76 -9.54
CA LYS A 74 6.51 7.12 -8.11
C LYS A 74 6.44 5.89 -7.22
N GLU A 75 5.64 4.89 -7.59
CA GLU A 75 5.55 3.62 -6.86
C GLU A 75 6.86 2.83 -6.99
N MET A 76 7.44 2.76 -8.19
CA MET A 76 8.73 2.11 -8.41
C MET A 76 9.85 2.74 -7.58
N ASP A 77 9.89 4.07 -7.53
CA ASP A 77 10.87 4.82 -6.74
C ASP A 77 10.63 4.63 -5.24
N TYR A 78 9.37 4.56 -4.80
CA TYR A 78 9.03 4.23 -3.42
C TYR A 78 9.58 2.85 -3.02
N VAL A 79 9.32 1.81 -3.83
CA VAL A 79 9.84 0.46 -3.58
C VAL A 79 11.37 0.48 -3.55
N ARG A 80 12.02 1.12 -4.53
CA ARG A 80 13.48 1.20 -4.58
C ARG A 80 14.05 1.86 -3.33
N ASN A 81 13.50 3.00 -2.92
CA ASN A 81 13.95 3.74 -1.76
C ASN A 81 13.76 2.93 -0.47
N TYR A 82 12.62 2.25 -0.33
CA TYR A 82 12.37 1.36 0.81
C TYR A 82 13.43 0.25 0.90
N PHE A 83 13.72 -0.45 -0.20
CA PHE A 83 14.69 -1.54 -0.21
C PHE A 83 16.11 -1.05 0.06
N VAL A 84 16.52 0.07 -0.52
CA VAL A 84 17.83 0.68 -0.26
C VAL A 84 17.97 1.08 1.21
N GLN A 85 16.91 1.64 1.80
CA GLN A 85 16.90 2.07 3.19
C GLN A 85 16.89 0.88 4.17
N ALA A 86 16.12 -0.17 3.86
CA ALA A 86 15.98 -1.34 4.74
C ALA A 86 17.18 -2.29 4.68
N TYR A 87 17.79 -2.45 3.50
CA TYR A 87 18.78 -3.50 3.24
C TYR A 87 20.15 -2.99 2.76
N GLY A 88 20.26 -1.70 2.48
CA GLY A 88 21.45 -1.10 1.87
C GLY A 88 21.46 -1.19 0.35
N LYS A 89 22.20 -0.27 -0.29
CA LYS A 89 22.22 -0.07 -1.75
C LYS A 89 22.65 -1.32 -2.52
N ASP A 90 23.73 -1.99 -2.09
CA ASP A 90 24.29 -3.13 -2.82
C ASP A 90 23.36 -4.34 -2.80
N ARG A 91 22.78 -4.62 -1.63
CA ARG A 91 21.84 -5.71 -1.45
C ARG A 91 20.52 -5.46 -2.18
N ALA A 92 19.96 -4.25 -2.08
CA ALA A 92 18.79 -3.86 -2.85
C ALA A 92 19.03 -4.06 -4.35
N ASN A 93 20.15 -3.56 -4.88
CA ASN A 93 20.49 -3.73 -6.30
C ASN A 93 20.60 -5.20 -6.72
N ALA A 94 21.15 -6.07 -5.86
CA ALA A 94 21.22 -7.51 -6.14
C ALA A 94 19.82 -8.14 -6.25
N VAL A 95 18.90 -7.78 -5.35
CA VAL A 95 17.51 -8.25 -5.38
C VAL A 95 16.79 -7.77 -6.65
N PHE A 96 16.95 -6.49 -7.02
CA PHE A 96 16.36 -5.94 -8.24
C PHE A 96 16.91 -6.59 -9.52
N ARG A 97 18.21 -6.91 -9.57
CA ARG A 97 18.79 -7.67 -10.70
C ARG A 97 18.16 -9.04 -10.79
N THR A 98 18.12 -9.78 -9.68
CA THR A 98 17.52 -11.11 -9.61
C THR A 98 16.05 -11.09 -10.05
N PHE A 99 15.29 -10.08 -9.63
CA PHE A 99 13.91 -9.89 -10.06
C PHE A 99 13.79 -9.68 -11.58
N ASN A 100 14.61 -8.79 -12.14
CA ASN A 100 14.57 -8.50 -13.58
C ASN A 100 15.00 -9.69 -14.45
N GLU A 101 15.93 -10.52 -13.97
CA GLU A 101 16.45 -11.68 -14.70
C GLU A 101 15.55 -12.92 -14.58
N VAL A 102 14.99 -13.16 -13.39
CA VAL A 102 14.32 -14.44 -13.08
C VAL A 102 12.81 -14.33 -13.11
N VAL A 103 12.27 -13.15 -12.82
CA VAL A 103 10.85 -12.99 -12.46
C VAL A 103 10.08 -12.19 -13.51
N LYS A 104 10.74 -11.29 -14.26
CA LYS A 104 10.08 -10.38 -15.21
C LYS A 104 9.21 -11.07 -16.27
N ASP A 105 9.62 -12.25 -16.74
CA ASP A 105 8.99 -12.99 -17.85
C ASP A 105 8.24 -14.26 -17.42
N ARG A 106 8.14 -14.52 -16.11
CA ARG A 106 7.39 -15.67 -15.58
C ARG A 106 5.98 -15.24 -15.20
N GLU A 107 5.01 -16.14 -15.34
CA GLU A 107 3.69 -15.95 -14.73
C GLU A 107 3.86 -15.79 -13.21
N LEU A 108 3.58 -14.59 -12.72
CA LEU A 108 3.72 -14.25 -11.30
C LEU A 108 2.54 -14.84 -10.54
N ASP A 109 2.75 -15.98 -9.88
CA ASP A 109 1.73 -16.60 -9.04
C ASP A 109 1.73 -15.98 -7.63
N GLU A 110 0.85 -14.99 -7.40
CA GLU A 110 0.67 -14.38 -6.09
C GLU A 110 0.25 -15.37 -5.01
N ARG A 111 -0.43 -16.46 -5.38
CA ARG A 111 -0.96 -17.46 -4.44
C ARG A 111 0.18 -18.28 -3.86
N ARG A 112 1.09 -18.77 -4.71
CA ARG A 112 2.28 -19.54 -4.27
C ARG A 112 3.17 -18.68 -3.38
N ILE A 113 3.46 -17.45 -3.79
CA ILE A 113 4.31 -16.51 -3.04
C ILE A 113 3.69 -16.20 -1.68
N SER A 114 2.40 -15.85 -1.66
CA SER A 114 1.71 -15.51 -0.42
C SER A 114 1.57 -16.71 0.52
N ALA A 115 1.31 -17.92 0.00
CA ALA A 115 1.27 -19.13 0.81
C ALA A 115 2.64 -19.44 1.44
N PHE A 116 3.72 -19.26 0.67
CA PHE A 116 5.09 -19.42 1.16
C PHE A 116 5.40 -18.46 2.32
N LEU A 117 5.05 -17.17 2.17
CA LEU A 117 5.22 -16.16 3.20
C LEU A 117 4.33 -16.45 4.43
N ALA A 118 3.07 -16.85 4.21
CA ALA A 118 2.14 -17.17 5.28
C ALA A 118 2.60 -18.33 6.17
N ALA A 119 3.31 -19.30 5.59
CA ALA A 119 3.83 -20.47 6.29
C ALA A 119 5.10 -20.17 7.12
N ARG A 120 5.83 -19.10 6.79
CA ARG A 120 7.17 -18.81 7.34
C ARG A 120 7.24 -17.52 8.15
N THR A 121 6.15 -16.76 8.20
CA THR A 121 6.08 -15.49 8.93
C THR A 121 4.98 -15.52 10.00
N GLN A 122 5.19 -14.74 11.06
CA GLN A 122 4.17 -14.53 12.08
C GLN A 122 3.05 -13.62 11.57
N TYR A 123 1.86 -13.73 12.17
CA TYR A 123 0.69 -12.93 11.79
C TYR A 123 0.99 -11.42 11.68
N ALA A 124 1.71 -10.87 12.68
CA ALA A 124 2.09 -9.46 12.72
C ALA A 124 2.95 -9.04 11.52
N ALA A 125 3.87 -9.88 11.07
CA ALA A 125 4.69 -9.59 9.90
C ALA A 125 3.86 -9.58 8.61
N ARG A 126 2.83 -10.44 8.52
CA ARG A 126 1.91 -10.47 7.37
C ARG A 126 1.08 -9.19 7.28
N LEU A 127 0.63 -8.65 8.41
CA LEU A 127 -0.02 -7.34 8.46
C LEU A 127 0.91 -6.23 7.93
N GLN A 128 2.21 -6.29 8.26
CA GLN A 128 3.19 -5.34 7.77
C GLN A 128 3.45 -5.47 6.26
N ILE A 129 3.45 -6.69 5.72
CA ILE A 129 3.52 -6.91 4.27
C ILE A 129 2.35 -6.20 3.59
N VAL A 130 1.12 -6.40 4.07
CA VAL A 130 -0.07 -5.72 3.50
C VAL A 130 -0.02 -4.20 3.67
N HIS A 131 0.38 -3.71 4.84
CA HIS A 131 0.58 -2.27 5.06
C HIS A 131 1.61 -1.68 4.09
N PHE A 132 2.72 -2.38 3.86
CA PHE A 132 3.74 -1.98 2.90
C PHE A 132 3.20 -1.94 1.47
N LEU A 133 2.44 -2.95 1.05
CA LEU A 133 1.79 -2.96 -0.27
C LEU A 133 0.84 -1.78 -0.47
N PHE A 134 0.06 -1.42 0.55
CA PHE A 134 -0.76 -0.20 0.50
C PHE A 134 0.08 1.09 0.49
N SER A 135 1.22 1.11 1.17
CA SER A 135 2.12 2.28 1.16
C SER A 135 2.74 2.51 -0.23
N ILE A 136 2.98 1.43 -0.98
CA ILE A 136 3.41 1.49 -2.38
C ILE A 136 2.27 2.04 -3.23
N ALA A 137 1.10 1.43 -3.17
CA ALA A 137 -0.08 1.85 -3.93
C ALA A 137 -0.48 3.31 -3.67
N ASN A 138 -0.22 3.81 -2.47
CA ASN A 138 -0.49 5.20 -2.11
C ASN A 138 0.70 6.16 -2.36
N ALA A 139 1.79 5.71 -3.00
CA ALA A 139 3.00 6.52 -3.17
C ALA A 139 2.78 7.79 -4.00
N ASP A 140 1.81 7.75 -4.92
CA ASP A 140 1.39 8.91 -5.71
C ASP A 140 0.25 9.71 -5.06
N GLY A 141 -0.28 9.26 -3.93
CA GLY A 141 -1.34 9.87 -3.14
C GLY A 141 -2.73 9.25 -3.32
N ASN A 142 -2.89 8.21 -4.15
CA ASN A 142 -4.19 7.57 -4.33
C ASN A 142 -4.08 6.08 -4.68
N VAL A 143 -4.68 5.21 -3.87
CA VAL A 143 -4.79 3.77 -4.17
C VAL A 143 -5.93 3.52 -5.17
N SER A 144 -5.65 2.82 -6.27
CA SER A 144 -6.67 2.43 -7.26
C SER A 144 -7.51 1.25 -6.78
N GLN A 145 -8.69 1.06 -7.37
CA GLN A 145 -9.54 -0.12 -7.08
C GLN A 145 -8.88 -1.43 -7.52
N ALA A 146 -8.11 -1.40 -8.60
CA ALA A 146 -7.40 -2.57 -9.10
C ALA A 146 -6.28 -2.99 -8.13
N GLU A 147 -5.47 -2.03 -7.65
CA GLU A 147 -4.47 -2.28 -6.60
C GLU A 147 -5.12 -2.78 -5.32
N ALA A 148 -6.16 -2.11 -4.82
CA ALA A 148 -6.87 -2.52 -3.61
C ALA A 148 -7.43 -3.94 -3.73
N GLY A 149 -8.02 -4.27 -4.88
CA GLY A 149 -8.50 -5.61 -5.21
C GLY A 149 -7.37 -6.64 -5.18
N LYS A 150 -6.20 -6.31 -5.77
CA LYS A 150 -5.04 -7.20 -5.77
C LYS A 150 -4.44 -7.39 -4.38
N ILE A 151 -4.31 -6.32 -3.59
CA ILE A 151 -3.85 -6.38 -2.19
C ILE A 151 -4.82 -7.21 -1.35
N ARG A 152 -6.14 -7.12 -1.57
CA ARG A 152 -7.14 -7.97 -0.90
C ARG A 152 -6.93 -9.46 -1.21
N GLN A 153 -6.67 -9.81 -2.48
CA GLN A 153 -6.37 -11.20 -2.87
C GLN A 153 -5.10 -11.71 -2.17
N ILE A 154 -4.03 -10.90 -2.18
CA ILE A 154 -2.77 -11.21 -1.49
C ILE A 154 -3.00 -11.39 0.02
N ALA A 155 -3.75 -10.50 0.66
CA ALA A 155 -4.07 -10.58 2.08
C ALA A 155 -4.84 -11.87 2.44
N GLY A 156 -5.77 -12.29 1.56
CA GLY A 156 -6.46 -13.56 1.69
C GLY A 156 -5.50 -14.75 1.65
N HIS A 157 -4.58 -14.78 0.69
CA HIS A 157 -3.54 -15.82 0.60
C HIS A 157 -2.53 -15.78 1.76
N LEU A 158 -2.27 -14.59 2.32
CA LEU A 158 -1.49 -14.39 3.54
C LEU A 158 -2.23 -14.80 4.82
N ARG A 159 -3.49 -15.27 4.72
CA ARG A 159 -4.34 -15.67 5.85
C ARG A 159 -4.55 -14.53 6.85
N ILE A 160 -4.77 -13.32 6.34
CA ILE A 160 -5.16 -12.15 7.14
C ILE A 160 -6.68 -12.10 7.25
N GLY A 161 -7.19 -11.88 8.46
CA GLY A 161 -8.62 -11.76 8.71
C GLY A 161 -9.20 -10.49 8.07
N ALA A 162 -10.46 -10.57 7.63
CA ALA A 162 -11.15 -9.46 6.96
C ALA A 162 -11.15 -8.17 7.80
N LYS A 163 -11.34 -8.26 9.12
CA LYS A 163 -11.33 -7.09 10.02
C LYS A 163 -9.98 -6.35 10.04
N ASP A 164 -8.89 -7.11 10.06
CA ASP A 164 -7.55 -6.54 10.06
C ASP A 164 -7.21 -5.95 8.69
N PHE A 165 -7.62 -6.61 7.61
CA PHE A 165 -7.50 -6.06 6.27
C PHE A 165 -8.24 -4.71 6.14
N GLU A 166 -9.50 -4.63 6.56
CA GLU A 166 -10.29 -3.39 6.50
C GLU A 166 -9.66 -2.28 7.36
N SER A 167 -9.08 -2.63 8.52
CA SER A 167 -8.34 -1.69 9.35
C SER A 167 -7.12 -1.13 8.64
N LEU A 168 -6.37 -1.96 7.92
CA LEU A 168 -5.21 -1.54 7.12
C LEU A 168 -5.65 -0.71 5.92
N TYR A 169 -6.68 -1.15 5.19
CA TYR A 169 -7.25 -0.45 4.04
C TYR A 169 -7.68 0.99 4.42
N ALA A 170 -8.34 1.15 5.56
CA ALA A 170 -8.79 2.44 6.07
C ALA A 170 -7.65 3.44 6.40
N MET A 171 -6.42 2.97 6.63
CA MET A 171 -5.27 3.86 6.88
C MET A 171 -4.85 4.63 5.62
N PHE A 172 -5.08 4.07 4.45
CA PHE A 172 -4.62 4.61 3.16
C PHE A 172 -5.76 5.23 2.36
N PHE A 173 -6.97 4.70 2.50
CA PHE A 173 -8.17 5.36 2.01
C PHE A 173 -8.58 6.43 3.00
N LYS A 174 -7.98 7.63 2.87
CA LYS A 174 -8.47 8.83 3.56
C LYS A 174 -9.96 8.94 3.29
N THR A 175 -10.69 8.92 4.39
CA THR A 175 -12.14 8.85 4.48
C THR A 175 -12.80 9.75 3.44
N THR A 176 -13.43 9.11 2.46
CA THR A 176 -14.52 9.70 1.69
C THR A 176 -15.56 10.37 2.59
N ASP A 177 -15.60 10.11 3.91
CA ASP A 177 -16.45 10.83 4.87
C ASP A 177 -16.28 12.35 4.77
N ASN A 178 -15.06 12.86 4.55
CA ASN A 178 -14.90 14.30 4.29
C ASN A 178 -15.42 14.69 2.91
N ALA A 179 -15.29 13.82 1.91
CA ALA A 179 -15.84 14.04 0.58
C ALA A 179 -17.39 14.07 0.57
N TYR A 180 -18.05 13.15 1.28
CA TYR A 180 -19.52 13.15 1.43
C TYR A 180 -19.98 14.41 2.17
N LYS A 181 -19.24 14.85 3.20
CA LYS A 181 -19.49 16.14 3.87
C LYS A 181 -19.32 17.35 2.94
N ILE A 182 -18.30 17.35 2.07
CA ILE A 182 -18.09 18.41 1.07
C ILE A 182 -19.25 18.44 0.05
N LEU A 183 -19.78 17.28 -0.32
CA LEU A 183 -20.97 17.17 -1.17
C LEU A 183 -22.29 17.33 -0.41
N GLU A 184 -22.24 17.59 0.90
CA GLU A 184 -23.41 17.78 1.79
C GLU A 184 -24.39 16.58 1.75
N ILE A 185 -23.85 15.36 1.70
CA ILE A 185 -24.62 14.10 1.67
C ILE A 185 -24.13 13.11 2.73
N ASP A 186 -24.98 12.14 3.07
CA ASP A 186 -24.59 11.04 3.95
C ASP A 186 -23.77 9.98 3.21
N LYS A 187 -22.91 9.25 3.93
CA LYS A 187 -22.13 8.14 3.38
C LYS A 187 -22.99 7.01 2.82
N SER A 188 -24.21 6.86 3.32
CA SER A 188 -25.21 5.90 2.84
C SER A 188 -25.90 6.31 1.54
N ALA A 189 -25.65 7.51 1.02
CA ALA A 189 -26.22 7.98 -0.24
C ALA A 189 -25.87 7.03 -1.40
N THR A 190 -26.81 6.79 -2.30
CA THR A 190 -26.64 6.01 -3.53
C THR A 190 -25.77 6.75 -4.56
N ASP A 191 -25.22 6.03 -5.54
CA ASP A 191 -24.36 6.65 -6.57
C ASP A 191 -25.12 7.69 -7.42
N ALA A 192 -26.42 7.48 -7.61
CA ALA A 192 -27.30 8.45 -8.25
C ALA A 192 -27.40 9.76 -7.43
N GLU A 193 -27.49 9.65 -6.10
CA GLU A 193 -27.52 10.79 -5.19
C GLU A 193 -26.18 11.52 -5.14
N VAL A 194 -25.05 10.78 -5.14
CA VAL A 194 -23.71 11.38 -5.25
C VAL A 194 -23.57 12.20 -6.54
N LYS A 195 -23.92 11.61 -7.69
CA LYS A 195 -23.90 12.30 -9.00
C LYS A 195 -24.81 13.53 -9.02
N LYS A 196 -25.97 13.46 -8.37
CA LYS A 196 -26.91 14.57 -8.25
C LYS A 196 -26.37 15.69 -7.37
N ALA A 197 -25.79 15.36 -6.22
CA ALA A 197 -25.18 16.32 -5.30
C ALA A 197 -24.01 17.06 -5.98
N PHE A 198 -23.12 16.33 -6.67
CA PHE A 198 -22.03 16.93 -7.43
C PHE A 198 -22.52 17.95 -8.46
N ARG A 199 -23.49 17.58 -9.32
CA ARG A 199 -24.07 18.52 -10.31
C ARG A 199 -24.67 19.77 -9.66
N THR A 200 -25.30 19.60 -8.50
CA THR A 200 -25.94 20.69 -7.75
C THR A 200 -24.89 21.67 -7.22
N MET A 201 -23.84 21.15 -6.59
CA MET A 201 -22.74 21.95 -6.03
C MET A 201 -21.89 22.59 -7.13
N ALA A 202 -21.58 21.86 -8.20
CA ALA A 202 -20.87 22.38 -9.36
C ALA A 202 -21.62 23.56 -9.98
N LYS A 203 -22.95 23.47 -10.14
CA LYS A 203 -23.77 24.58 -10.65
C LYS A 203 -23.82 25.78 -9.70
N LYS A 204 -23.72 25.55 -8.39
CA LYS A 204 -23.76 26.59 -7.34
C LYS A 204 -22.46 27.41 -7.32
N TYR A 205 -21.32 26.77 -7.53
CA TYR A 205 -19.99 27.40 -7.43
C TYR A 205 -19.31 27.59 -8.81
N HIS A 206 -20.02 27.38 -9.92
CA HIS A 206 -19.44 27.50 -11.25
C HIS A 206 -18.98 28.95 -11.52
N PRO A 207 -17.77 29.18 -12.07
CA PRO A 207 -17.24 30.52 -12.34
C PRO A 207 -18.23 31.40 -13.11
N ASP A 208 -18.81 30.89 -14.20
CA ASP A 208 -19.79 31.62 -15.03
C ASP A 208 -21.01 32.16 -14.27
N LYS A 209 -21.39 31.54 -13.15
CA LYS A 209 -22.55 31.97 -12.36
C LYS A 209 -22.25 33.08 -11.37
N ILE A 210 -20.98 33.36 -11.11
CA ILE A 210 -20.53 34.22 -10.02
C ILE A 210 -19.59 35.33 -10.48
N GLN A 211 -19.35 35.46 -11.81
CA GLN A 211 -18.50 36.50 -12.41
C GLN A 211 -18.88 37.94 -12.04
N HIS A 212 -20.11 38.17 -11.59
CA HIS A 212 -20.64 39.49 -11.21
C HIS A 212 -20.53 39.77 -9.69
N MET A 213 -19.91 38.87 -8.93
CA MET A 213 -19.70 39.01 -7.48
C MET A 213 -18.35 39.71 -7.19
N ASP A 214 -18.11 40.06 -5.93
CA ASP A 214 -16.85 40.63 -5.48
C ASP A 214 -15.70 39.60 -5.54
N GLU A 215 -14.47 40.11 -5.68
CA GLU A 215 -13.28 39.28 -5.95
C GLU A 215 -13.01 38.24 -4.84
N ALA A 216 -13.34 38.58 -3.59
CA ALA A 216 -13.20 37.66 -2.46
C ALA A 216 -14.17 36.47 -2.56
N TYR A 217 -15.42 36.73 -2.97
CA TYR A 217 -16.42 35.69 -3.21
C TYR A 217 -16.05 34.80 -4.39
N ILE A 218 -15.56 35.37 -5.49
CA ILE A 218 -15.10 34.62 -6.67
C ILE A 218 -14.00 33.62 -6.28
N LYS A 219 -12.95 34.08 -5.56
CA LYS A 219 -11.87 33.21 -5.08
C LYS A 219 -12.37 32.10 -4.16
N GLY A 220 -13.26 32.42 -3.23
CA GLY A 220 -13.83 31.44 -2.30
C GLY A 220 -14.67 30.37 -3.02
N ALA A 221 -15.42 30.76 -4.04
CA ALA A 221 -16.23 29.84 -4.82
C ALA A 221 -15.40 28.98 -5.78
N GLU A 222 -14.33 29.51 -6.39
CA GLU A 222 -13.37 28.70 -7.14
C GLU A 222 -12.71 27.63 -6.26
N GLU A 223 -12.27 28.00 -5.06
CA GLU A 223 -11.69 27.05 -4.11
C GLU A 223 -12.72 25.98 -3.72
N LYS A 224 -13.97 26.38 -3.50
CA LYS A 224 -15.06 25.46 -3.16
C LYS A 224 -15.43 24.55 -4.34
N PHE A 225 -15.42 25.06 -5.57
CA PHE A 225 -15.66 24.28 -6.78
C PHE A 225 -14.58 23.20 -6.96
N ARG A 226 -13.30 23.55 -6.77
CA ARG A 226 -12.20 22.59 -6.81
C ARG A 226 -12.37 21.49 -5.76
N LYS A 227 -12.68 21.86 -4.51
CA LYS A 227 -12.94 20.89 -3.43
C LYS A 227 -14.12 19.96 -3.74
N VAL A 228 -15.17 20.47 -4.38
CA VAL A 228 -16.32 19.66 -4.82
C VAL A 228 -15.92 18.65 -5.90
N GLN A 229 -15.08 19.04 -6.86
CA GLN A 229 -14.54 18.12 -7.86
C GLN A 229 -13.67 17.03 -7.21
N GLU A 230 -12.71 17.42 -6.37
CA GLU A 230 -11.83 16.48 -5.66
C GLU A 230 -12.63 15.49 -4.80
N ALA A 231 -13.67 15.97 -4.10
CA ALA A 231 -14.55 15.14 -3.29
C ALA A 231 -15.34 14.13 -4.15
N TYR A 232 -15.91 14.57 -5.26
CA TYR A 232 -16.63 13.68 -6.17
C TYR A 232 -15.71 12.61 -6.77
N GLU A 233 -14.50 12.99 -7.20
CA GLU A 233 -13.50 12.04 -7.70
C GLU A 233 -13.10 11.02 -6.63
N GLN A 234 -12.89 11.45 -5.38
CA GLN A 234 -12.58 10.54 -4.27
C GLN A 234 -13.69 9.53 -4.01
N ILE A 235 -14.96 9.97 -4.03
CA ILE A 235 -16.11 9.07 -3.84
C ILE A 235 -16.24 8.12 -5.03
N GLN A 236 -16.11 8.63 -6.24
CA GLN A 236 -16.20 7.85 -7.47
C GLN A 236 -15.12 6.77 -7.50
N LYS A 237 -13.87 7.12 -7.20
CA LYS A 237 -12.76 6.16 -7.06
C LYS A 237 -13.04 5.15 -5.96
N GLY A 238 -13.51 5.58 -4.80
CA GLY A 238 -13.79 4.71 -3.66
C GLY A 238 -14.94 3.73 -3.86
N ARG A 239 -15.89 4.02 -4.76
CA ARG A 239 -17.06 3.17 -5.05
C ARG A 239 -17.00 2.44 -6.39
N GLY A 240 -16.17 2.91 -7.34
CA GLY A 240 -15.95 2.25 -8.63
C GLY A 240 -17.09 2.43 -9.64
N PHE A 241 -17.61 3.65 -9.81
CA PHE A 241 -18.68 3.98 -10.78
C PHE A 241 -18.34 5.12 -11.76
#